data_AF-A0A958XK45-F1
#
_entry.id   AF-A0A958XK45-F1
#
_cell.length_a   1.000
_cell.length_b   1.000
_cell.length_c   1.000
_cell.angle_alpha   90.00
_cell.angle_beta   90.00
_cell.angle_gamma   90.00
#
_symmetry.space_group_name_H-M   'P 1'
#
loop_
_entity.id
_entity.type
_entity.pdbx_description
1 polymer ?
#
loop_
_entity_poly.entity_id
_entity_poly.type
_entity_poly.pdbx_seq_one_letter_code
_entity_poly.pdbx_strand_id
1 'polypeptide(L)'
;MKQLPILLLALFLATTAQAQNKYAEVIQQGDAALRRGQYKMAINKYFAAEAFDPSKKAVVQGKVNRVFDKIEALRMEADKAKRQAEAALAKANKLINAFYFYGYRFALAFKDEKFYFIDKNGDPVEKLGEWEKAEQFDWDGLAKIKKRDDAATYLLDTFGITYRVVHAVEDLKPDVEALDLTNRGFEQIPEEVFQHSQLKIL
;
A
#
# COMPACT_ATOMS: atom_id res chain seq x y z
N MET A 1 58.35 46.36 -39.19
CA MET A 1 57.23 45.40 -39.41
C MET A 1 57.50 43.97 -38.92
N LYS A 2 58.48 43.71 -38.01
CA LYS A 2 58.77 42.34 -37.52
C LYS A 2 58.12 41.98 -36.16
N GLN A 3 57.47 42.91 -35.48
CA GLN A 3 56.84 42.67 -34.17
C GLN A 3 55.34 42.36 -34.23
N LEU A 4 54.69 42.66 -35.36
CA LEU A 4 53.28 42.35 -35.58
C LEU A 4 52.95 40.83 -35.57
N PRO A 5 53.77 39.92 -36.16
CA PRO A 5 53.48 38.49 -36.10
C PRO A 5 53.68 37.87 -34.70
N ILE A 6 54.56 38.44 -33.88
CA ILE A 6 54.82 37.95 -32.51
C ILE A 6 53.67 38.36 -31.57
N LEU A 7 53.11 39.56 -31.75
CA LEU A 7 51.94 40.02 -30.98
C LEU A 7 50.66 39.22 -31.32
N LEU A 8 50.48 38.86 -32.60
CA LEU A 8 49.37 38.01 -33.08
C LEU A 8 49.46 36.58 -32.54
N LEU A 9 50.68 36.03 -32.43
CA LEU A 9 50.90 34.69 -31.88
C LEU A 9 50.64 34.64 -30.35
N ALA A 10 51.06 35.68 -29.61
CA ALA A 10 50.79 35.79 -28.17
C ALA A 10 49.29 35.96 -27.85
N LEU A 11 48.55 36.71 -28.68
CA LEU A 11 47.10 36.87 -28.52
C LEU A 11 46.34 35.56 -28.77
N PHE A 12 46.81 34.73 -29.70
CA PHE A 12 46.23 33.40 -30.00
C PHE A 12 46.48 32.37 -28.87
N LEU A 13 47.60 32.49 -28.15
CA LEU A 13 47.93 31.58 -27.04
C LEU A 13 47.14 31.92 -25.76
N ALA A 14 46.88 33.20 -25.50
CA ALA A 14 46.12 33.61 -24.31
C ALA A 14 44.62 33.23 -24.39
N THR A 15 44.02 33.30 -25.58
CA THR A 15 42.60 32.93 -25.80
C THR A 15 42.36 31.44 -25.69
N THR A 16 43.30 30.61 -26.15
CA THR A 16 43.21 29.15 -26.05
C THR A 16 43.35 28.66 -24.60
N ALA A 17 44.22 29.27 -23.79
CA ALA A 17 44.37 28.91 -22.38
C ALA A 17 43.12 29.25 -21.53
N GLN A 18 42.47 30.40 -21.77
CA GLN A 18 41.25 30.77 -21.05
C GLN A 18 40.05 29.88 -21.41
N ALA A 19 39.92 29.49 -22.68
CA ALA A 19 38.89 28.56 -23.13
C ALA A 19 39.05 27.16 -22.49
N GLN A 20 40.29 26.66 -22.41
CA GLN A 20 40.59 25.36 -21.80
C GLN A 20 40.28 25.31 -20.30
N ASN A 21 40.58 26.37 -19.55
CA ASN A 21 40.27 26.44 -18.12
C ASN A 21 38.75 26.44 -17.85
N LYS A 22 37.98 27.20 -18.64
CA LYS A 22 36.51 27.23 -18.53
C LYS A 22 35.88 25.90 -18.93
N TYR A 23 36.38 25.26 -19.99
CA TYR A 23 35.96 23.92 -20.40
C TYR A 23 36.09 22.91 -19.25
N ALA A 24 37.27 22.84 -18.63
CA ALA A 24 37.55 21.89 -17.55
C ALA A 24 36.61 22.10 -16.35
N GLU A 25 36.37 23.36 -15.96
CA GLU A 25 35.48 23.71 -14.87
C GLU A 25 34.04 23.24 -15.14
N VAL A 26 33.47 23.55 -16.30
CA VAL A 26 32.08 23.18 -16.60
C VAL A 26 31.91 21.67 -16.81
N ILE A 27 32.92 20.96 -17.32
CA ILE A 27 32.92 19.49 -17.36
C ILE A 27 32.88 18.91 -15.95
N GLN A 28 33.70 19.44 -15.02
CA GLN A 28 33.69 18.99 -13.62
C GLN A 28 32.34 19.22 -12.95
N GLN A 29 31.72 20.37 -13.22
CA GLN A 29 30.37 20.68 -12.73
C GLN A 29 29.32 19.72 -13.31
N GLY A 30 29.40 19.41 -14.61
CA GLY A 30 28.51 18.43 -15.25
C GLY A 30 28.67 17.03 -14.67
N ASP A 31 29.90 16.59 -14.43
CA ASP A 31 30.19 15.29 -13.80
C ASP A 31 29.68 15.24 -12.35
N ALA A 32 29.81 16.34 -11.60
CA ALA A 32 29.24 16.46 -10.26
C ALA A 32 27.71 16.40 -10.28
N ALA A 33 27.06 17.08 -11.23
CA ALA A 33 25.62 17.04 -11.43
C ALA A 33 25.14 15.62 -11.76
N LEU A 34 25.85 14.92 -12.65
CA LEU A 34 25.54 13.54 -13.03
C LEU A 34 25.63 12.59 -11.84
N ARG A 35 26.65 12.73 -10.99
CA ARG A 35 26.78 11.93 -9.75
C ARG A 35 25.64 12.17 -8.76
N ARG A 36 25.07 13.38 -8.74
CA ARG A 36 23.93 13.74 -7.88
C ARG A 36 22.56 13.42 -8.50
N GLY A 37 22.51 12.79 -9.69
CA GLY A 37 21.26 12.53 -10.40
C GLY A 37 20.61 13.77 -11.01
N GLN A 38 21.31 14.90 -11.07
CA GLN A 38 20.81 16.16 -11.63
C GLN A 38 20.99 16.17 -13.15
N TYR A 39 20.33 15.25 -13.86
CA TYR A 39 20.61 14.94 -15.26
C TYR A 39 20.44 16.12 -16.22
N LYS A 40 19.37 16.93 -16.05
CA LYS A 40 19.16 18.15 -16.84
C LYS A 40 20.31 19.14 -16.66
N MET A 41 20.79 19.30 -15.42
CA MET A 41 21.93 20.17 -15.13
C MET A 41 23.22 19.61 -15.72
N ALA A 42 23.45 18.30 -15.64
CA ALA A 42 24.60 17.64 -16.25
C ALA A 42 24.65 17.88 -17.76
N ILE A 43 23.54 17.63 -18.47
CA ILE A 43 23.41 17.86 -19.91
C ILE A 43 23.69 19.33 -20.26
N ASN A 44 23.07 20.27 -19.54
CA ASN A 44 23.29 21.71 -19.77
C ASN A 44 24.76 22.10 -19.59
N LYS A 45 25.45 21.55 -18.58
CA LYS A 45 26.87 21.82 -18.32
C LYS A 45 27.77 21.20 -19.39
N TYR A 46 27.43 20.02 -19.90
CA TYR A 46 28.17 19.40 -21.00
C TYR A 46 28.01 20.18 -22.32
N PHE A 47 26.81 20.66 -22.65
CA PHE A 47 26.63 21.54 -23.81
C PHE A 47 27.35 22.89 -23.67
N ALA A 48 27.37 23.46 -22.46
CA ALA A 48 28.17 24.66 -22.19
C ALA A 48 29.68 24.41 -22.41
N ALA A 49 30.18 23.21 -22.08
CA ALA A 49 31.56 22.82 -22.34
C ALA A 49 31.89 22.83 -23.84
N GLU A 50 31.02 22.27 -24.68
CA GLU A 50 31.19 22.28 -26.14
C GLU A 50 31.23 23.71 -26.70
N ALA A 51 30.46 24.64 -26.12
CA ALA A 51 30.50 26.05 -26.51
C ALA A 51 31.84 26.74 -26.16
N PHE A 52 32.52 26.32 -25.08
CA PHE A 52 33.85 26.83 -24.71
C PHE A 52 34.98 26.21 -25.53
N ASP A 53 34.90 24.93 -25.89
CA ASP A 53 35.88 24.25 -26.75
C ASP A 53 35.18 23.28 -27.73
N PRO A 54 34.86 23.75 -28.95
CA PRO A 54 34.19 22.94 -29.98
C PRO A 54 34.99 21.72 -30.43
N SER A 55 36.32 21.71 -30.26
CA SER A 55 37.16 20.57 -30.64
C SER A 55 36.89 19.33 -29.78
N LYS A 56 36.28 19.52 -28.59
CA LYS A 56 35.95 18.46 -27.63
C LYS A 56 34.55 17.89 -27.81
N LYS A 57 33.86 18.21 -28.90
CA LYS A 57 32.51 17.72 -29.21
C LYS A 57 32.33 16.21 -28.98
N ALA A 58 33.27 15.39 -29.43
CA ALA A 58 33.19 13.93 -29.24
C ALA A 58 33.17 13.52 -27.76
N VAL A 59 33.94 14.21 -26.91
CA VAL A 59 33.98 13.97 -25.45
C VAL A 59 32.65 14.37 -24.81
N VAL A 60 32.11 15.53 -25.20
CA VAL A 60 30.82 16.03 -24.71
C VAL A 60 29.68 15.09 -25.11
N GLN A 61 29.63 14.67 -26.37
CA GLN A 61 28.65 13.69 -26.86
C GLN A 61 28.70 12.39 -26.07
N GLY A 62 29.91 11.85 -25.82
CA GLY A 62 30.06 10.65 -25.00
C GLY A 62 29.54 10.83 -23.56
N LYS A 63 29.72 12.01 -22.96
CA LYS A 63 29.17 12.32 -21.63
C LYS A 63 27.65 12.45 -21.65
N VAL A 64 27.08 13.13 -22.63
CA VAL A 64 25.63 13.26 -22.82
C VAL A 64 24.97 11.89 -23.04
N ASN A 65 25.57 11.03 -23.87
CA ASN A 65 25.07 9.67 -24.06
C ASN A 65 25.07 8.88 -22.75
N ARG A 66 26.12 8.99 -21.93
CA ARG A 66 26.11 8.37 -20.58
C ARG A 66 25.01 8.89 -19.68
N VAL A 67 24.59 10.15 -19.82
CA VAL A 67 23.43 10.68 -19.09
C VAL A 67 22.15 9.99 -19.57
N PHE A 68 21.97 9.87 -20.89
CA PHE A 68 20.83 9.17 -21.47
C PHE A 68 20.78 7.69 -21.09
N ASP A 69 21.91 6.98 -21.11
CA ASP A 69 22.00 5.57 -20.68
C ASP A 69 21.52 5.41 -19.23
N LYS A 70 21.87 6.36 -18.34
CA LYS A 70 21.39 6.34 -16.95
C LYS A 70 19.89 6.65 -16.84
N ILE A 71 19.39 7.61 -17.60
CA ILE A 71 17.96 7.92 -17.64
C ILE A 71 17.16 6.72 -18.12
N GLU A 72 17.66 6.04 -19.15
CA GLU A 72 17.02 4.86 -19.72
C GLU A 72 17.03 3.68 -18.74
N ALA A 73 18.15 3.45 -18.05
CA ALA A 73 18.21 2.46 -16.98
C ALA A 73 17.18 2.75 -15.87
N LEU A 74 17.08 4.00 -15.41
CA LEU A 74 16.08 4.40 -14.42
C LEU A 74 14.65 4.22 -14.92
N ARG A 75 14.38 4.51 -16.20
CA ARG A 75 13.06 4.28 -16.80
C ARG A 75 12.69 2.80 -16.77
N MET A 76 13.61 1.93 -17.18
CA MET A 76 13.39 0.48 -17.15
C MET A 76 13.16 -0.04 -15.72
N GLU A 77 13.92 0.46 -14.75
CA GLU A 77 13.73 0.12 -13.34
C GLU A 77 12.37 0.59 -12.82
N ALA A 78 11.96 1.82 -13.13
CA ALA A 78 10.66 2.37 -12.76
C ALA A 78 9.50 1.58 -13.39
N ASP A 79 9.61 1.21 -14.67
CA ASP A 79 8.61 0.39 -15.35
C ASP A 79 8.50 -1.02 -14.73
N LYS A 80 9.65 -1.62 -14.38
CA LYS A 80 9.66 -2.90 -13.68
C LYS A 80 9.00 -2.79 -12.30
N ALA A 81 9.35 -1.78 -11.52
CA ALA A 81 8.76 -1.54 -10.20
C ALA A 81 7.26 -1.29 -10.29
N LYS A 82 6.81 -0.51 -11.29
CA LYS A 82 5.39 -0.27 -11.57
C LYS A 82 4.64 -1.57 -11.86
N ARG A 83 5.16 -2.41 -12.77
CA ARG A 83 4.54 -3.71 -13.09
C ARG A 83 4.46 -4.62 -11.86
N GLN A 84 5.49 -4.63 -11.03
CA GLN A 84 5.49 -5.41 -9.78
C GLN A 84 4.44 -4.90 -8.80
N ALA A 85 4.31 -3.58 -8.64
CA ALA A 85 3.29 -2.96 -7.79
C ALA A 85 1.87 -3.25 -8.30
N GLU A 86 1.63 -3.14 -9.60
CA GLU A 86 0.33 -3.46 -10.23
C GLU A 86 -0.03 -4.95 -10.05
N ALA A 87 0.94 -5.85 -10.23
CA ALA A 87 0.74 -7.29 -10.00
C ALA A 87 0.43 -7.60 -8.53
N ALA A 88 1.14 -6.97 -7.59
CA ALA A 88 0.88 -7.10 -6.16
C ALA A 88 -0.51 -6.58 -5.78
N LEU A 89 -0.90 -5.42 -6.32
CA LEU A 89 -2.23 -4.83 -6.12
C LEU A 89 -3.33 -5.74 -6.68
N ALA A 90 -3.15 -6.28 -7.89
CA ALA A 90 -4.10 -7.21 -8.48
C ALA A 90 -4.26 -8.48 -7.63
N LYS A 91 -3.16 -9.02 -7.10
CA LYS A 91 -3.19 -10.18 -6.19
C LYS A 91 -3.91 -9.86 -4.88
N ALA A 92 -3.63 -8.69 -4.28
CA ALA A 92 -4.29 -8.25 -3.05
C ALA A 92 -5.81 -8.10 -3.27
N ASN A 93 -6.22 -7.41 -4.34
CA ASN A 93 -7.63 -7.24 -4.70
C ASN A 93 -8.32 -8.58 -4.96
N LYS A 94 -7.64 -9.53 -5.61
CA LYS A 94 -8.19 -10.88 -5.80
C LYS A 94 -8.46 -11.58 -4.47
N LEU A 95 -7.57 -11.45 -3.49
CA LEU A 95 -7.78 -12.03 -2.15
C LEU A 95 -8.90 -11.31 -1.41
N ILE A 96 -8.90 -9.97 -1.37
CA ILE A 96 -9.94 -9.17 -0.71
C ILE A 96 -11.33 -9.51 -1.27
N ASN A 97 -11.46 -9.61 -2.59
CA ASN A 97 -12.73 -9.94 -3.24
C ASN A 97 -13.16 -11.41 -3.05
N ALA A 98 -12.27 -12.29 -2.58
CA ALA A 98 -12.61 -13.67 -2.25
C ALA A 98 -13.14 -13.81 -0.81
N PHE A 99 -12.92 -12.82 0.06
CA PHE A 99 -13.50 -12.82 1.41
C PHE A 99 -14.96 -12.39 1.38
N TYR A 100 -15.76 -13.06 2.21
CA TYR A 100 -17.12 -12.64 2.50
C TYR A 100 -17.09 -11.46 3.49
N PHE A 101 -17.44 -10.27 3.00
CA PHE A 101 -17.62 -9.08 3.82
C PHE A 101 -19.11 -8.83 4.05
N TYR A 102 -19.62 -9.20 5.23
CA TYR A 102 -21.01 -8.96 5.60
C TYR A 102 -21.35 -7.48 5.50
N GLY A 103 -22.44 -7.17 4.77
CA GLY A 103 -22.88 -5.81 4.50
C GLY A 103 -21.81 -4.90 3.91
N TYR A 104 -20.83 -5.45 3.18
CA TYR A 104 -19.64 -4.76 2.67
C TYR A 104 -18.71 -4.18 3.75
N ARG A 105 -18.81 -4.64 5.00
CA ARG A 105 -18.11 -4.06 6.15
C ARG A 105 -17.19 -5.02 6.90
N PHE A 106 -17.64 -6.23 7.21
CA PHE A 106 -16.93 -7.10 8.15
C PHE A 106 -16.61 -8.46 7.57
N ALA A 107 -15.36 -8.88 7.64
CA ALA A 107 -14.94 -10.26 7.37
C ALA A 107 -14.37 -10.88 8.65
N LEU A 108 -14.55 -12.20 8.80
CA LEU A 108 -13.96 -12.96 9.89
C LEU A 108 -12.49 -13.25 9.60
N ALA A 109 -11.62 -12.97 10.57
CA ALA A 109 -10.20 -13.26 10.54
C ALA A 109 -9.79 -14.14 11.73
N PHE A 110 -8.64 -14.80 11.59
CA PHE A 110 -8.04 -15.61 12.65
C PHE A 110 -6.54 -15.35 12.70
N LYS A 111 -6.04 -15.00 13.89
CA LYS A 111 -4.62 -14.74 14.16
C LYS A 111 -4.35 -14.95 15.64
N ASP A 112 -3.16 -15.43 15.98
CA ASP A 112 -2.71 -15.58 17.38
C ASP A 112 -3.72 -16.35 18.26
N GLU A 113 -4.28 -17.42 17.69
CA GLU A 113 -5.28 -18.30 18.33
C GLU A 113 -6.61 -17.63 18.69
N LYS A 114 -6.94 -16.52 18.03
CA LYS A 114 -8.18 -15.77 18.25
C LYS A 114 -8.88 -15.45 16.94
N PHE A 115 -10.20 -15.48 17.00
CA PHE A 115 -11.08 -14.98 15.94
C PHE A 115 -11.45 -13.53 16.20
N TYR A 116 -11.49 -12.71 15.16
CA TYR A 116 -11.88 -11.30 15.24
C TYR A 116 -12.40 -10.84 13.87
N PHE A 117 -12.96 -9.64 13.81
CA PHE A 117 -13.50 -9.09 12.58
C PHE A 117 -12.61 -7.99 12.04
N ILE A 118 -12.45 -7.94 10.72
CA ILE A 118 -11.67 -6.92 10.00
C ILE A 118 -12.55 -6.12 9.05
N ASP A 119 -12.12 -4.89 8.76
CA ASP A 119 -12.67 -4.06 7.71
C ASP A 119 -12.06 -4.42 6.33
N LYS A 120 -12.47 -3.67 5.29
CA LYS A 120 -11.98 -3.89 3.91
C LYS A 120 -10.52 -3.50 3.69
N ASN A 121 -9.92 -2.75 4.61
CA ASN A 121 -8.49 -2.43 4.60
C ASN A 121 -7.67 -3.54 5.27
N GLY A 122 -8.34 -4.45 5.99
CA GLY A 122 -7.71 -5.51 6.77
C GLY A 122 -7.46 -5.10 8.23
N ASP A 123 -7.98 -3.96 8.66
CA ASP A 123 -7.79 -3.45 10.01
C ASP A 123 -8.82 -4.09 10.98
N PRO A 124 -8.42 -4.47 12.21
CA PRO A 124 -9.34 -4.98 13.20
C PRO A 124 -10.46 -4.00 13.54
N VAL A 125 -11.68 -4.50 13.62
CA VAL A 125 -12.85 -3.73 14.08
C VAL A 125 -12.99 -3.92 15.59
N GLU A 126 -12.27 -3.13 16.36
CA GLU A 126 -12.07 -3.32 17.82
C GLU A 126 -13.38 -3.51 18.60
N LYS A 127 -14.45 -2.78 18.25
CA LYS A 127 -15.75 -2.90 18.92
C LYS A 127 -16.40 -4.28 18.81
N LEU A 128 -15.98 -5.11 17.85
CA LEU A 128 -16.49 -6.46 17.63
C LEU A 128 -15.67 -7.51 18.39
N GLY A 129 -14.64 -7.10 19.14
CA GLY A 129 -13.89 -7.96 20.06
C GLY A 129 -13.07 -9.08 19.41
N GLU A 130 -12.51 -9.91 20.28
CA GLU A 130 -11.75 -11.11 19.94
C GLU A 130 -12.35 -12.31 20.68
N TRP A 131 -12.37 -13.47 20.02
CA TRP A 131 -13.15 -14.63 20.45
C TRP A 131 -12.35 -15.93 20.34
N GLU A 132 -12.67 -16.91 21.19
CA GLU A 132 -12.09 -18.26 21.09
C GLU A 132 -12.63 -18.99 19.85
N LYS A 133 -13.92 -18.80 19.56
CA LYS A 133 -14.57 -19.24 18.32
C LYS A 133 -15.50 -18.16 17.83
N ALA A 134 -15.58 -17.97 16.52
CA ALA A 134 -16.57 -17.13 15.90
C ALA A 134 -16.94 -17.66 14.51
N GLU A 135 -18.19 -17.42 14.13
CA GLU A 135 -18.69 -17.58 12.77
C GLU A 135 -18.75 -16.20 12.08
N GLN A 136 -18.86 -16.20 10.75
CA GLN A 136 -19.16 -14.97 10.02
C GLN A 136 -20.55 -14.45 10.37
N PHE A 137 -20.78 -13.15 10.19
CA PHE A 137 -22.14 -12.60 10.28
C PHE A 137 -23.04 -13.25 9.23
N ASP A 138 -24.21 -13.71 9.66
CA ASP A 138 -25.29 -14.19 8.80
C ASP A 138 -26.08 -13.03 8.19
N TRP A 139 -27.14 -13.34 7.46
CA TRP A 139 -27.97 -12.35 6.78
C TRP A 139 -28.74 -11.44 7.76
N ASP A 140 -29.00 -11.90 8.98
CA ASP A 140 -29.63 -11.14 10.06
C ASP A 140 -28.66 -10.15 10.74
N GLY A 141 -27.37 -10.25 10.41
CA GLY A 141 -26.33 -9.40 11.00
C GLY A 141 -25.91 -9.86 12.38
N LEU A 142 -26.04 -11.15 12.64
CA LEU A 142 -25.61 -11.81 13.86
C LEU A 142 -24.48 -12.80 13.56
N ALA A 143 -23.53 -12.91 14.48
CA ALA A 143 -22.46 -13.90 14.42
C ALA A 143 -22.49 -14.76 15.68
N LYS A 144 -22.37 -16.08 15.53
CA LYS A 144 -22.22 -16.98 16.69
C LYS A 144 -20.79 -16.93 17.19
N ILE A 145 -20.60 -16.67 18.49
CA ILE A 145 -19.28 -16.57 19.12
C ILE A 145 -19.19 -17.38 20.41
N LYS A 146 -17.96 -17.68 20.83
CA LYS A 146 -17.62 -18.22 22.15
C LYS A 146 -16.48 -17.43 22.79
N LYS A 147 -16.64 -17.12 24.06
CA LYS A 147 -15.61 -16.49 24.90
C LYS A 147 -14.69 -17.56 25.46
N ARG A 148 -13.44 -17.18 25.72
CA ARG A 148 -12.49 -18.06 26.39
C ARG A 148 -13.00 -18.41 27.79
N ASP A 149 -12.87 -19.67 28.17
CA ASP A 149 -13.27 -20.22 29.47
C ASP A 149 -14.77 -20.12 29.77
N ASP A 150 -15.59 -19.89 28.75
CA ASP A 150 -17.06 -19.89 28.85
C ASP A 150 -17.65 -20.94 27.91
N ALA A 151 -18.39 -21.90 28.49
CA ALA A 151 -19.06 -22.94 27.73
C ALA A 151 -20.25 -22.41 26.91
N ALA A 152 -20.80 -21.25 27.29
CA ALA A 152 -21.95 -20.65 26.64
C ALA A 152 -21.65 -20.16 25.22
N THR A 153 -22.69 -20.21 24.38
CA THR A 153 -22.68 -19.59 23.06
C THR A 153 -23.35 -18.23 23.16
N TYR A 154 -22.88 -17.28 22.35
CA TYR A 154 -23.48 -15.96 22.24
C TYR A 154 -23.74 -15.62 20.77
N LEU A 155 -24.72 -14.75 20.55
CA LEU A 155 -24.88 -14.00 19.30
C LEU A 155 -24.24 -12.63 19.47
N LEU A 156 -23.40 -12.23 18.53
CA LEU A 156 -22.78 -10.91 18.44
C LEU A 156 -23.46 -10.13 17.32
N ASP A 157 -23.91 -8.91 17.60
CA ASP A 157 -24.43 -8.01 16.56
C ASP A 157 -23.35 -7.08 15.97
N THR A 158 -23.72 -6.35 14.92
CA THR A 158 -22.79 -5.42 14.25
C THR A 158 -22.41 -4.16 15.05
N PHE A 159 -23.04 -3.95 16.20
CA PHE A 159 -22.71 -2.89 17.16
C PHE A 159 -21.73 -3.35 18.23
N GLY A 160 -21.47 -4.66 18.33
CA GLY A 160 -20.58 -5.25 19.33
C GLY A 160 -21.31 -5.78 20.55
N ILE A 161 -22.65 -5.81 20.54
CA ILE A 161 -23.44 -6.31 21.66
C ILE A 161 -23.52 -7.84 21.56
N THR A 162 -23.27 -8.52 22.68
CA THR A 162 -23.39 -9.98 22.77
C THR A 162 -24.63 -10.38 23.55
N TYR A 163 -25.39 -11.34 23.04
CA TYR A 163 -26.59 -11.90 23.66
C TYR A 163 -26.37 -13.38 23.94
N ARG A 164 -26.54 -13.81 25.19
CA ARG A 164 -26.45 -15.24 25.52
C ARG A 164 -27.58 -15.98 24.80
N VAL A 165 -27.23 -17.00 24.03
CA VAL A 165 -28.18 -17.75 23.19
C VAL A 165 -28.33 -19.19 23.63
N VAL A 166 -29.56 -19.71 23.56
CA VAL A 166 -29.88 -21.13 23.69
C VAL A 166 -30.68 -21.60 22.48
N HIS A 167 -30.78 -22.92 22.29
CA HIS A 167 -31.37 -23.53 21.10
C HIS A 167 -32.63 -24.37 21.39
N ALA A 168 -33.14 -24.29 22.61
CA ALA A 168 -34.31 -25.00 23.08
C ALA A 168 -35.04 -24.13 24.11
N VAL A 169 -36.37 -24.21 24.14
CA VAL A 169 -37.20 -23.39 25.04
C VAL A 169 -36.93 -23.81 26.49
N GLU A 170 -36.73 -25.10 26.72
CA GLU A 170 -36.44 -25.68 28.04
C GLU A 170 -35.12 -25.18 28.66
N ASP A 171 -34.20 -24.67 27.84
CA ASP A 171 -32.92 -24.12 28.28
C ASP A 171 -33.00 -22.62 28.64
N LEU A 172 -34.16 -21.98 28.45
CA LEU A 172 -34.35 -20.57 28.77
C LEU A 172 -34.20 -20.30 30.27
N LYS A 173 -33.34 -19.33 30.58
CA LYS A 173 -33.07 -18.84 31.92
C LYS A 173 -33.20 -17.32 31.95
N PRO A 174 -33.36 -16.71 33.14
CA PRO A 174 -33.51 -15.25 33.25
C PRO A 174 -32.36 -14.43 32.65
N ASP A 175 -31.17 -15.02 32.48
CA ASP A 175 -29.97 -14.41 31.91
C ASP A 175 -29.72 -14.76 30.43
N VAL A 176 -30.64 -15.49 29.79
CA VAL A 176 -30.62 -15.79 28.36
C VAL A 176 -31.44 -14.74 27.63
N GLU A 177 -30.81 -14.04 26.68
CA GLU A 177 -31.40 -12.91 25.95
C GLU A 177 -31.74 -13.26 24.50
N ALA A 178 -31.33 -14.43 24.02
CA ALA A 178 -31.63 -14.89 22.67
C ALA A 178 -32.04 -16.37 22.66
N LEU A 179 -33.00 -16.68 21.79
CA LEU A 179 -33.42 -18.04 21.51
C LEU A 179 -33.28 -18.27 20.00
N ASP A 180 -32.50 -19.27 19.59
CA ASP A 180 -32.35 -19.63 18.17
C ASP A 180 -33.08 -20.95 17.90
N LEU A 181 -34.29 -20.84 17.33
CA LEU A 181 -35.13 -21.98 16.93
C LEU A 181 -34.96 -22.35 15.44
N THR A 182 -33.95 -21.81 14.76
CA THR A 182 -33.74 -22.03 13.32
C THR A 182 -33.58 -23.52 13.02
N ASN A 183 -34.17 -23.99 11.92
CA ASN A 183 -34.11 -25.39 11.45
C ASN A 183 -34.68 -26.44 12.43
N ARG A 184 -35.49 -26.03 13.42
CA ARG A 184 -36.16 -26.97 14.34
C ARG A 184 -37.46 -27.57 13.80
N GLY A 185 -37.92 -27.14 12.62
CA GLY A 185 -39.12 -27.68 11.98
C GLY A 185 -40.44 -27.26 12.63
N PHE A 186 -40.43 -26.19 13.41
CA PHE A 186 -41.65 -25.61 13.98
C PHE A 186 -42.50 -24.96 12.88
N GLU A 187 -43.79 -25.31 12.85
CA GLU A 187 -44.79 -24.58 12.05
C GLU A 187 -45.23 -23.28 12.73
N GLN A 188 -45.10 -23.23 14.06
CA GLN A 188 -45.46 -22.09 14.92
C GLN A 188 -44.49 -22.00 16.10
N ILE A 189 -44.23 -20.79 16.57
CA ILE A 189 -43.40 -20.55 17.76
C ILE A 189 -44.20 -21.04 19.00
N PRO A 190 -43.60 -21.87 19.89
CA PRO A 190 -44.27 -22.31 21.11
C PRO A 190 -44.73 -21.15 22.00
N GLU A 191 -45.94 -21.23 22.57
CA GLU A 191 -46.53 -20.14 23.36
C GLU A 191 -45.69 -19.75 24.58
N GLU A 192 -44.96 -20.71 25.14
CA GLU A 192 -44.06 -20.54 26.28
C GLU A 192 -42.98 -19.50 26.01
N VAL A 193 -42.52 -19.37 24.75
CA VAL A 193 -41.52 -18.37 24.35
C VAL A 193 -41.97 -16.95 24.70
N PHE A 194 -43.26 -16.65 24.51
CA PHE A 194 -43.81 -15.32 24.77
C PHE A 194 -43.93 -14.98 26.26
N GLN A 195 -43.73 -15.95 27.16
CA GLN A 195 -43.66 -15.71 28.60
C GLN A 195 -42.27 -15.18 29.03
N HIS A 196 -41.27 -15.27 28.16
CA HIS A 196 -39.88 -14.86 28.42
C HIS A 196 -39.61 -13.42 27.94
N SER A 197 -40.08 -12.44 28.70
CA SER A 197 -39.94 -11.00 28.38
C SER A 197 -38.50 -10.48 28.29
N GLN A 198 -37.51 -11.24 28.76
CA GLN A 198 -36.09 -10.89 28.66
C GLN A 198 -35.48 -11.14 27.27
N LEU A 199 -36.16 -11.92 26.41
CA LEU A 199 -35.68 -12.21 25.07
C LEU A 199 -35.65 -10.94 24.21
N LYS A 200 -34.50 -10.70 23.57
CA LYS A 200 -34.25 -9.61 22.63
C LYS A 200 -34.13 -10.10 21.20
N ILE A 201 -33.81 -11.38 21.01
CA ILE A 201 -33.65 -12.04 19.72
C ILE A 201 -34.40 -13.38 19.78
N LEU A 202 -35.16 -13.68 18.73
CA LEU A 202 -35.92 -14.92 18.53
C LEU A 202 -35.77 -15.42 17.09
#